data_AF-A0A7I8D1Y2-F1
#
_entry.id   AF-A0A7I8D1Y2-F1
#
_cell.length_a   1.000
_cell.length_b   1.000
_cell.length_c   1.000
_cell.angle_alpha   90.00
_cell.angle_beta   90.00
_cell.angle_gamma   90.00
#
_symmetry.space_group_name_H-M   'P 1'
#
loop_
_entity.id
_entity.type
_entity.pdbx_description
1 polymer ?
#
loop_
_entity_poly.entity_id
_entity_poly.type
_entity_poly.pdbx_seq_one_letter_code
_entity_poly.pdbx_strand_id
1 'polypeptide(L)'
;MSTNLTIPPVIMRQYEQLYNLVEYQTQDGLLTAKQVAEFLHKDPAWLLRATYDGMCPFAFGSNKGVGRGTSCFHSLPFFFYMTQGVLFRPATDKDSLPELLQI
;
A
#
# COMPACT_ATOMS: atom_id res chain seq x y z
N MET A 1 -20.29 -19.37 20.49
CA MET A 1 -20.23 -17.93 20.81
C MET A 1 -19.65 -17.22 19.59
N SER A 2 -20.40 -16.31 18.96
CA SER A 2 -19.88 -15.50 17.86
C SER A 2 -18.81 -14.56 18.43
N THR A 3 -17.55 -14.76 18.08
CA THR A 3 -16.51 -13.78 18.32
C THR A 3 -16.84 -12.55 17.48
N ASN A 4 -17.26 -11.47 18.12
CA ASN A 4 -17.41 -10.19 17.44
C ASN A 4 -16.05 -9.82 16.81
N LEU A 5 -16.02 -9.84 15.48
CA LEU A 5 -14.88 -9.40 14.68
C LEU A 5 -14.86 -7.87 14.71
N THR A 6 -14.05 -7.31 15.61
CA THR A 6 -13.83 -5.87 15.67
C THR A 6 -12.61 -5.52 14.82
N ILE A 7 -12.81 -4.67 13.80
CA ILE A 7 -11.70 -4.19 12.97
C ILE A 7 -10.91 -3.13 13.77
N PRO A 8 -9.58 -3.25 13.89
CA PRO A 8 -8.75 -2.23 14.52
C PRO A 8 -8.96 -0.83 13.89
N PRO A 9 -9.13 0.24 14.71
CA PRO A 9 -9.35 1.59 14.20
C PRO A 9 -8.25 2.12 13.27
N VAL A 10 -7.02 1.64 13.43
CA VAL A 10 -5.89 1.99 12.55
C VAL A 10 -6.12 1.51 11.12
N ILE A 11 -6.71 0.32 10.95
CA ILE A 11 -7.01 -0.24 9.63
C ILE A 11 -8.13 0.56 8.96
N MET A 12 -9.18 0.91 9.72
CA MET A 12 -10.27 1.76 9.23
C MET A 12 -9.74 3.12 8.74
N ARG A 13 -8.89 3.77 9.53
CA ARG A 13 -8.30 5.06 9.16
C ARG A 13 -7.43 4.97 7.91
N GLN A 14 -6.56 3.95 7.82
CA GLN A 14 -5.71 3.76 6.64
C GLN A 14 -6.51 3.40 5.39
N TYR A 15 -7.60 2.64 5.55
CA TYR A 15 -8.52 2.34 4.45
C TYR A 15 -9.21 3.60 3.93
N GLU A 16 -9.72 4.47 4.81
CA GLU A 16 -10.30 5.75 4.41
C GLU A 16 -9.28 6.65 3.67
N GLN A 17 -8.05 6.70 4.18
CA GLN A 17 -6.96 7.44 3.51
C GLN A 17 -6.65 6.88 2.12
N LEU A 18 -6.60 5.55 1.99
CA LEU A 18 -6.34 4.88 0.72
C LEU A 18 -7.48 5.12 -0.28
N TYR A 19 -8.72 4.99 0.18
CA TYR A 19 -9.91 5.21 -0.65
C TYR A 19 -9.92 6.64 -1.18
N ASN A 20 -9.71 7.64 -0.31
CA ASN A 20 -9.68 9.03 -0.70
C ASN A 20 -8.54 9.35 -1.69
N LEU A 21 -7.39 8.70 -1.53
CA LEU A 21 -6.26 8.86 -2.43
C LEU A 21 -6.59 8.34 -3.83
N VAL A 22 -7.16 7.14 -3.92
CA VAL A 22 -7.46 6.46 -5.20
C VAL A 22 -8.64 7.10 -5.92
N GLU A 23 -9.69 7.49 -5.19
CA GLU A 23 -10.92 8.03 -5.76
C GLU A 23 -10.77 9.50 -6.19
N TYR A 24 -10.15 10.33 -5.35
CA TYR A 24 -10.21 11.80 -5.52
C TYR A 24 -8.90 12.44 -5.97
N GLN A 25 -7.77 11.73 -5.89
CA GLN A 25 -6.46 12.33 -6.17
C GLN A 25 -5.72 11.69 -7.35
N THR A 26 -6.38 10.79 -8.08
CA THR A 26 -5.81 10.19 -9.29
C THR A 26 -5.99 11.10 -10.50
N GLN A 27 -5.05 11.01 -11.44
CA GLN A 27 -5.17 11.62 -12.77
C GLN A 27 -5.09 10.50 -13.80
N ASP A 28 -6.15 10.31 -14.57
CA ASP A 28 -6.27 9.22 -15.56
C ASP A 28 -5.98 7.82 -14.98
N GLY A 29 -6.40 7.58 -13.73
CA GLY A 29 -6.17 6.31 -13.04
C GLY A 29 -4.73 6.10 -12.56
N LEU A 30 -3.90 7.14 -12.60
CA LEU A 30 -2.52 7.12 -12.15
C LEU A 30 -2.33 7.94 -10.86
N LEU A 31 -1.38 7.48 -10.06
CA LEU A 31 -0.86 8.16 -8.88
C LEU A 31 0.57 8.63 -9.15
N THR A 32 0.94 9.76 -8.56
CA THR A 32 2.33 10.22 -8.57
C THR A 32 3.17 9.45 -7.56
N ALA A 33 4.48 9.35 -7.81
CA ALA A 33 5.41 8.75 -6.85
C ALA A 33 5.34 9.41 -5.46
N LYS A 34 5.12 10.74 -5.42
CA LYS A 34 4.98 11.49 -4.17
C LYS A 34 3.76 11.04 -3.37
N GLN A 35 2.59 10.95 -4.02
CA GLN A 35 1.35 10.49 -3.38
C GLN A 35 1.47 9.08 -2.80
N VAL A 36 2.03 8.15 -3.58
CA VAL A 36 2.23 6.76 -3.13
C VAL A 36 3.25 6.71 -1.97
N ALA A 37 4.35 7.44 -2.07
CA ALA A 37 5.37 7.48 -1.02
C ALA A 37 4.86 8.10 0.28
N GLU A 38 4.08 9.19 0.20
CA GLU A 38 3.45 9.83 1.37
C GLU A 38 2.51 8.87 2.08
N PHE A 39 1.66 8.15 1.34
CA PHE A 39 0.76 7.16 1.91
C PHE A 39 1.52 5.99 2.55
N LEU A 40 2.61 5.51 1.93
CA LEU A 40 3.44 4.43 2.48
C LEU A 40 4.39 4.90 3.60
N HIS A 41 4.42 6.19 3.92
CA HIS A 41 5.37 6.81 4.83
C HIS A 41 6.83 6.50 4.44
N LYS A 42 7.14 6.64 3.15
CA LYS A 42 8.47 6.43 2.56
C LYS A 42 8.97 7.68 1.84
N ASP A 43 10.28 7.71 1.61
CA ASP A 43 10.89 8.72 0.75
C ASP A 43 10.53 8.45 -0.73
N PRO A 44 10.14 9.48 -1.52
CA PRO A 44 9.84 9.30 -2.94
C PRO A 44 11.01 8.78 -3.76
N ALA A 45 12.25 9.15 -3.43
CA ALA A 45 13.44 8.66 -4.15
C ALA A 45 13.67 7.17 -3.89
N TRP A 46 13.48 6.74 -2.64
CA TRP A 46 13.47 5.33 -2.27
C TRP A 46 12.41 4.53 -3.05
N LEU A 47 11.17 5.05 -3.15
CA LEU A 47 10.09 4.38 -3.88
C LEU A 47 10.42 4.23 -5.37
N LEU A 48 10.94 5.29 -5.99
CA LEU A 48 11.35 5.25 -7.40
C LEU A 48 12.44 4.20 -7.63
N ARG A 49 13.46 4.15 -6.76
CA ARG A 49 14.52 3.13 -6.84
C ARG A 49 13.96 1.72 -6.75
N ALA A 50 13.13 1.44 -5.73
CA ALA A 50 12.47 0.15 -5.58
C ALA A 50 11.62 -0.22 -6.82
N THR A 51 10.96 0.77 -7.43
CA THR A 51 10.16 0.57 -8.64
C THR A 51 11.03 0.21 -9.85
N TYR A 52 12.17 0.89 -10.04
CA TYR A 52 13.11 0.59 -11.12
C TYR A 52 13.78 -0.78 -10.96
N ASP A 53 14.01 -1.19 -9.71
CA ASP A 53 14.59 -2.49 -9.37
C ASP A 53 13.57 -3.64 -9.47
N GLY A 54 12.30 -3.35 -9.82
CA GLY A 54 11.24 -4.35 -9.97
C GLY A 54 10.68 -4.87 -8.64
N MET A 55 10.91 -4.14 -7.55
CA MET A 55 10.52 -4.55 -6.18
C MET A 55 9.12 -4.05 -5.78
N CYS A 56 8.47 -3.23 -6.61
CA CYS A 56 7.13 -2.71 -6.36
C CYS A 56 6.08 -3.54 -7.13
N PRO A 57 5.28 -4.39 -6.46
CA PRO A 57 4.37 -5.34 -7.13
C PRO A 57 3.14 -4.69 -7.79
N PHE A 58 2.91 -3.41 -7.55
CA PHE A 58 1.77 -2.64 -8.05
C PHE A 58 2.18 -1.54 -9.06
N ALA A 59 3.47 -1.47 -9.41
CA ALA A 59 4.02 -0.39 -10.22
C ALA A 59 4.86 -0.95 -11.37
N PHE A 60 5.00 -0.13 -12.42
CA PHE A 60 5.94 -0.39 -13.50
C PHE A 60 7.01 0.70 -13.49
N GLY A 61 8.26 0.33 -13.73
CA GLY A 61 9.29 1.32 -13.96
C GLY A 61 10.54 0.75 -14.60
N SER A 62 11.30 1.62 -15.25
CA SER A 62 12.58 1.30 -15.84
C SER A 62 13.48 2.52 -15.83
N ASN A 63 14.74 2.30 -15.51
CA ASN A 63 15.83 3.27 -15.66
C ASN A 63 16.88 2.80 -16.68
N LYS A 64 16.61 1.73 -17.44
CA LYS A 64 17.56 1.17 -18.42
C LYS A 64 17.55 1.97 -19.72
N GLY A 65 18.73 2.39 -20.16
CA GLY A 65 18.91 3.02 -21.48
C GLY A 65 18.34 4.43 -21.61
N VAL A 66 17.97 5.07 -20.50
CA VAL A 66 17.41 6.44 -20.46
C VAL A 66 18.10 7.28 -19.40
N GLY A 67 18.42 8.54 -19.71
CA GLY A 67 19.02 9.48 -18.73
C GLY A 67 18.08 9.87 -17.59
N ARG A 68 16.77 9.59 -17.72
CA ARG A 68 15.75 9.79 -16.69
C ARG A 68 14.81 8.59 -16.67
N GLY A 69 14.76 7.86 -15.55
CA GLY A 69 13.89 6.71 -15.41
C GLY A 69 12.41 7.06 -15.53
N THR A 70 11.60 6.10 -16.00
CA THR A 70 10.14 6.21 -16.10
C THR A 70 9.49 5.30 -15.07
N SER A 71 8.44 5.80 -14.42
CA SER A 71 7.65 5.05 -13.44
C SER A 71 6.17 5.30 -13.65
N CYS A 72 5.35 4.31 -13.32
CA CYS A 72 3.91 4.35 -13.46
C CYS A 72 3.25 3.60 -12.29
N PHE A 73 2.42 4.32 -11.54
CA PHE A 73 1.68 3.79 -10.39
C PHE A 73 0.19 3.82 -10.71
N HIS A 74 -0.38 2.69 -11.10
CA HIS A 74 -1.81 2.60 -11.36
C HIS A 74 -2.57 2.49 -10.04
N SER A 75 -3.66 3.24 -9.95
CA SER A 75 -4.44 3.37 -8.72
C SER A 75 -5.09 2.05 -8.29
N LEU A 76 -5.65 1.28 -9.23
CA LEU A 76 -6.28 -0.01 -8.96
C LEU A 76 -5.30 -1.10 -8.47
N PRO A 77 -4.17 -1.37 -9.15
CA PRO A 77 -3.14 -2.27 -8.63
C PRO A 77 -2.64 -1.86 -7.23
N PHE A 78 -2.45 -0.56 -6.99
CA PHE A 78 -2.05 -0.08 -5.68
C PHE A 78 -3.12 -0.34 -4.61
N PHE A 79 -4.39 -0.05 -4.93
CA PHE A 79 -5.53 -0.33 -4.05
C PHE A 79 -5.64 -1.82 -3.70
N PHE A 80 -5.54 -2.71 -4.69
CA PHE A 80 -5.60 -4.15 -4.47
C PHE A 80 -4.42 -4.66 -3.64
N TYR A 81 -3.21 -4.19 -3.92
CA TYR A 81 -2.04 -4.54 -3.13
C TYR A 81 -2.21 -4.16 -1.65
N MET A 82 -2.70 -2.95 -1.39
CA MET A 82 -2.90 -2.47 -0.02
C MET A 82 -4.02 -3.24 0.69
N THR A 83 -5.17 -3.43 0.04
CA THR A 83 -6.31 -4.10 0.67
C THR A 83 -6.11 -5.61 0.80
N GLN A 84 -5.53 -6.29 -0.17
CA GLN A 84 -5.40 -7.75 -0.12
C GLN A 84 -4.12 -8.24 0.57
N GLY A 85 -3.10 -7.39 0.69
CA GLY A 85 -1.78 -7.79 1.22
C GLY A 85 -1.33 -7.05 2.48
N VAL A 86 -1.49 -5.73 2.53
CA VAL A 86 -0.81 -4.90 3.54
C VAL A 86 -1.73 -4.53 4.72
N LEU A 87 -2.92 -3.99 4.43
CA LEU A 87 -3.87 -3.51 5.43
C LEU A 87 -4.60 -4.67 6.11
N PHE A 88 -5.15 -5.58 5.31
CA PHE A 88 -5.87 -6.74 5.81
C PHE A 88 -4.97 -7.97 5.69
N ARG A 89 -3.95 -8.06 6.56
CA ARG A 89 -3.20 -9.31 6.68
C ARG A 89 -4.12 -10.37 7.28
N PRO A 90 -4.14 -11.60 6.74
CA PRO A 90 -4.78 -12.70 7.46
C PRO A 90 -4.14 -12.74 8.84
N ALA A 91 -4.96 -12.74 9.89
CA ALA A 91 -4.48 -13.00 11.23
C ALA A 91 -3.69 -14.30 11.15
N THR A 92 -2.40 -14.25 11.46
CA THR A 92 -1.57 -15.44 11.64
C THR A 92 -2.37 -16.40 12.52
N ASP A 93 -2.41 -17.69 12.14
CA ASP A 93 -3.30 -18.69 12.74
C ASP A 93 -3.46 -18.52 14.26
N LYS A 94 -4.71 -18.68 14.69
CA LYS A 94 -5.28 -18.46 16.04
C LYS A 94 -4.43 -18.92 17.25
N ASP A 95 -3.37 -19.69 17.03
CA ASP A 95 -2.49 -20.27 18.04
C ASP A 95 -1.47 -19.27 18.62
N SER A 96 -1.33 -18.06 18.05
CA SER A 96 -0.36 -17.04 18.52
C SER A 96 -0.99 -15.82 19.23
N LEU A 97 -2.30 -15.81 19.44
CA LEU A 97 -3.04 -14.72 20.09
C LEU A 97 -2.98 -14.60 21.64
N PRO A 98 -2.57 -15.60 22.46
CA PRO A 98 -2.63 -15.44 23.92
C PRO A 98 -1.68 -14.38 24.51
N GLU A 99 -0.60 -14.03 23.82
CA GLU A 99 0.47 -13.19 24.39
C GLU A 99 0.25 -11.69 24.20
N LEU A 100 -0.63 -11.27 23.28
CA LEU A 100 -0.86 -9.85 22.95
C LEU A 100 -2.00 -9.19 23.73
N LEU A 101 -2.68 -9.92 24.62
CA LEU A 101 -3.81 -9.42 25.42
C LEU A 101 -3.48 -9.25 26.92
N GLN A 102 -2.19 -9.28 27.32
CA GLN A 102 -1.75 -9.09 28.70
C GLN A 102 -1.08 -7.74 28.97
N ILE A 103 -1.63 -6.64 28.43
CA ILE A 103 -1.29 -5.27 28.88
C ILE A 103 -2.57 -4.52 29.20
#